data_AF-A0A1G4BB46-F1
#
_entry.id   AF-A0A1G4BB46-F1
#
_cell.length_a   1.000
_cell.length_b   1.000
_cell.length_c   1.000
_cell.angle_alpha   90.00
_cell.angle_beta   90.00
_cell.angle_gamma   90.00
#
_symmetry.space_group_name_H-M   'P 1'
#
loop_
_entity.id
_entity.type
_entity.pdbx_description
1 polymer ?
#
loop_
_entity_poly.entity_id
_entity_poly.type
_entity_poly.pdbx_seq_one_letter_code
_entity_poly.pdbx_strand_id
1 'polypeptide(L)'
;MRLLETAQGSQPLGEFVSFEGDNAPNFAILSHTWGEEEVTLQDVRDAQKDIGLMAGYPKITGACRLAQSQGYDYIWIDTCCIDKTSSAELSEAINSMFNWYEQAGVCFVYLSDLDYSTYRQPENAAPLEEALRECRWFTRGWTLQELIAPDNVDFYDKNWHLIGSKLDGSLGPALANVTGINLDILNKTLPLESSSVAERMYWASSRVTTRKEDVAYSLMGIFGVNMPLLYGEGMKAFARLQEAILQDTGDHSIFAWHSNYETSTQEAVFDQHILSSLLAPSPVEFSQFHYLLPLPAFGTTGQQPIQLTNQGIRISMYLEPVNDKGGDGSAADDFYAVLDCAIQGENGDQCPRIMLRKLAGNQYARVRTGSVCTAIPAPDSTKPGRGSYKTVFVKRNPMYVLPEISVLKAGWKMGGNQEAYLVVDSYPTGPWVPSLGILRTGNPYFEPVLAGLRFESPTNPRIQVDVVVGWRRAEEGWRLWCHACETQDDLGIDALFRDIYFAASGELDPFFRTDMKVSVKVRPDARENGRTSGPVSGRSFEIPVHVRLVEVDRLGRKGLRIECCAPLQPQIPGYQRTGHLPWEEY
;
A
#
# COMPACT_ATOMS: atom_id res chain seq x y z
N MET A 1 -24.28 -26.48 9.60
CA MET A 1 -23.14 -27.29 9.10
C MET A 1 -23.66 -28.58 8.48
N ARG A 2 -23.06 -29.08 7.39
CA ARG A 2 -23.36 -30.40 6.81
C ARG A 2 -22.23 -31.38 7.13
N LEU A 3 -22.57 -32.60 7.54
CA LEU A 3 -21.62 -33.67 7.86
C LEU A 3 -21.89 -34.91 7.01
N LEU A 4 -20.86 -35.72 6.80
CA LEU A 4 -20.93 -37.01 6.12
C LEU A 4 -20.96 -38.14 7.16
N GLU A 5 -21.91 -39.06 7.05
CA GLU A 5 -21.90 -40.31 7.83
C GLU A 5 -20.71 -41.19 7.44
N THR A 6 -19.99 -41.69 8.45
CA THR A 6 -18.78 -42.49 8.25
C THR A 6 -19.10 -43.93 7.84
N ALA A 7 -20.26 -44.44 8.26
CA ALA A 7 -20.75 -45.76 7.89
C ALA A 7 -21.24 -45.77 6.43
N GLN A 8 -20.72 -46.71 5.64
CA GLN A 8 -21.16 -46.91 4.26
C GLN A 8 -22.31 -47.92 4.21
N GLY A 9 -23.43 -47.52 3.61
CA GLY A 9 -24.51 -48.42 3.22
C GLY A 9 -24.26 -49.06 1.85
N SER A 10 -25.29 -49.11 1.00
CA SER A 10 -25.17 -49.58 -0.40
C SER A 10 -24.64 -48.52 -1.39
N GLN A 11 -24.34 -47.31 -0.91
CA GLN A 11 -23.82 -46.19 -1.70
C GLN A 11 -22.29 -46.03 -1.53
N PRO A 12 -21.60 -45.34 -2.45
CA PRO A 12 -20.14 -45.19 -2.36
C PRO A 12 -19.69 -44.34 -1.15
N LEU A 13 -20.54 -43.41 -0.68
CA LEU A 13 -20.35 -42.64 0.55
C LEU A 13 -21.61 -42.75 1.43
N GLY A 14 -21.48 -42.42 2.71
CA GLY A 14 -22.62 -42.32 3.63
C GLY A 14 -23.55 -41.14 3.33
N GLU A 15 -24.60 -40.98 4.13
CA GLU A 15 -25.55 -39.89 3.96
C GLU A 15 -24.96 -38.53 4.41
N PHE A 16 -25.36 -37.46 3.72
CA PHE A 16 -25.01 -36.10 4.12
C PHE A 16 -26.13 -35.49 4.96
N VAL A 17 -25.86 -35.24 6.24
CA VAL A 17 -26.84 -34.74 7.21
C VAL A 17 -26.53 -33.29 7.57
N SER A 18 -27.56 -32.43 7.60
CA SER A 18 -27.42 -31.02 7.95
C SER A 18 -27.86 -30.77 9.38
N PHE A 19 -27.02 -30.06 10.14
CA PHE A 19 -27.24 -29.67 11.52
C PHE A 19 -27.29 -28.14 11.62
N GLU A 20 -28.24 -27.62 12.39
CA GLU A 20 -28.44 -26.18 12.61
C GLU A 20 -27.94 -25.76 14.00
N GLY A 21 -27.25 -24.63 14.08
CA GLY A 21 -26.70 -24.09 15.34
C GLY A 21 -25.80 -25.08 16.07
N ASP A 22 -25.94 -25.15 17.40
CA ASP A 22 -25.14 -26.00 18.29
C ASP A 22 -25.63 -27.46 18.34
N ASN A 23 -26.51 -27.88 17.42
CA ASN A 23 -27.07 -29.24 17.40
C ASN A 23 -26.17 -30.27 16.70
N ALA A 24 -24.97 -29.88 16.28
CA ALA A 24 -24.04 -30.81 15.64
C ALA A 24 -23.58 -31.88 16.66
N PRO A 25 -23.60 -33.18 16.28
CA PRO A 25 -23.08 -34.25 17.12
C PRO A 25 -21.56 -34.16 17.20
N ASN A 26 -20.93 -34.96 18.07
CA ASN A 26 -19.47 -35.11 18.04
C ASN A 26 -19.03 -35.67 16.68
N PHE A 27 -18.03 -35.03 16.06
CA PHE A 27 -17.61 -35.33 14.69
C PHE A 27 -16.09 -35.20 14.52
N ALA A 28 -15.55 -35.94 13.55
CA ALA A 28 -14.17 -35.76 13.10
C ALA A 28 -14.13 -34.72 11.96
N ILE A 29 -12.97 -34.11 11.73
CA ILE A 29 -12.77 -33.19 10.60
C ILE A 29 -11.53 -33.57 9.81
N LEU A 30 -11.59 -33.48 8.48
CA LEU A 30 -10.44 -33.74 7.60
C LEU A 30 -9.76 -32.43 7.19
N SER A 31 -8.47 -32.32 7.50
CA SER A 31 -7.58 -31.28 6.97
C SER A 31 -6.67 -31.88 5.90
N HIS A 32 -6.63 -31.27 4.72
CA HIS A 32 -5.87 -31.79 3.60
C HIS A 32 -5.56 -30.73 2.54
N THR A 33 -4.63 -31.04 1.63
CA THR A 33 -4.41 -30.21 0.43
C THR A 33 -5.15 -30.79 -0.76
N TRP A 34 -5.84 -29.93 -1.52
CA TRP A 34 -6.56 -30.37 -2.71
C TRP A 34 -5.56 -30.90 -3.75
N GLY A 35 -5.88 -32.07 -4.29
CA GLY A 35 -5.18 -32.74 -5.38
C GLY A 35 -5.95 -32.67 -6.69
N GLU A 36 -5.64 -33.58 -7.60
CA GLU A 36 -6.39 -33.76 -8.84
C GLU A 36 -7.71 -34.50 -8.55
N GLU A 37 -8.77 -34.14 -9.29
CA GLU A 37 -10.08 -34.80 -9.24
C GLU A 37 -10.66 -34.98 -7.82
N GLU A 38 -10.71 -33.88 -7.05
CA GLU A 38 -11.39 -33.83 -5.77
C GLU A 38 -12.89 -34.15 -5.91
N VAL A 39 -13.42 -35.01 -5.03
CA VAL A 39 -14.85 -35.33 -4.99
C VAL A 39 -15.59 -34.17 -4.32
N THR A 40 -16.45 -33.50 -5.08
CA THR A 40 -17.30 -32.41 -4.59
C THR A 40 -18.69 -32.89 -4.22
N LEU A 41 -19.46 -32.07 -3.48
CA LEU A 41 -20.85 -32.38 -3.15
C LEU A 41 -21.70 -32.64 -4.41
N GLN A 42 -21.42 -31.92 -5.48
CA GLN A 42 -22.11 -32.01 -6.77
C GLN A 42 -21.81 -33.34 -7.45
N ASP A 43 -20.56 -33.81 -7.34
CA ASP A 43 -20.16 -35.10 -7.88
C ASP A 43 -20.88 -36.24 -7.17
N VAL A 44 -21.05 -36.13 -5.85
CA VAL A 44 -21.79 -37.14 -5.07
C VAL A 44 -23.29 -37.12 -5.39
N ARG A 45 -23.85 -35.94 -5.68
CA ARG A 45 -25.28 -35.79 -6.06
C ARG A 45 -25.56 -36.22 -7.50
N ASP A 46 -24.56 -36.33 -8.35
CA ASP A 46 -24.72 -36.75 -9.74
C ASP A 46 -24.75 -38.29 -9.86
N ALA A 47 -25.95 -38.84 -10.05
CA ALA A 47 -26.15 -40.28 -10.19
C ALA A 47 -25.47 -40.89 -11.43
N GLN A 48 -25.01 -40.09 -12.40
CA GLN A 48 -24.27 -40.56 -13.57
C GLN A 48 -22.76 -40.59 -13.34
N LYS A 49 -22.27 -39.96 -12.27
CA LYS A 49 -20.85 -39.85 -12.00
C LYS A 49 -20.39 -40.97 -11.07
N ASP A 50 -19.46 -41.79 -11.57
CA ASP A 50 -18.79 -42.80 -10.74
C ASP A 50 -17.67 -42.15 -9.93
N ILE A 51 -18.02 -41.66 -8.74
CA ILE A 51 -17.04 -41.05 -7.83
C ILE A 51 -15.96 -42.03 -7.37
N GLY A 52 -16.20 -43.35 -7.47
CA GLY A 52 -15.23 -44.38 -7.08
C GLY A 52 -13.98 -44.40 -7.95
N LEU A 53 -14.05 -43.82 -9.16
CA LEU A 53 -12.94 -43.71 -10.10
C LEU A 53 -12.13 -42.41 -9.92
N MET A 54 -12.62 -41.46 -9.14
CA MET A 54 -11.96 -40.17 -8.94
C MET A 54 -10.76 -40.29 -8.01
N ALA A 55 -9.66 -39.61 -8.34
CA ALA A 55 -8.42 -39.67 -7.55
C ALA A 55 -8.60 -39.19 -6.09
N GLY A 56 -9.56 -38.30 -5.80
CA GLY A 56 -9.86 -37.84 -4.44
C GLY A 56 -10.64 -38.84 -3.58
N TYR A 57 -11.27 -39.86 -4.16
CA TYR A 57 -12.16 -40.78 -3.45
C TYR A 57 -11.46 -41.68 -2.40
N PRO A 58 -10.27 -42.26 -2.66
CA PRO A 58 -9.52 -43.03 -1.66
C PRO A 58 -9.23 -42.25 -0.37
N LYS A 59 -8.98 -40.94 -0.48
CA LYS A 59 -8.75 -40.06 0.67
C LYS A 59 -10.02 -39.89 1.51
N ILE A 60 -11.17 -39.64 0.90
CA ILE A 60 -12.45 -39.52 1.64
C ILE A 60 -12.79 -40.84 2.34
N THR A 61 -12.68 -41.96 1.63
CA THR A 61 -13.00 -43.28 2.21
C THR A 61 -12.02 -43.68 3.32
N GLY A 62 -10.73 -43.36 3.16
CA GLY A 62 -9.73 -43.53 4.22
C GLY A 62 -10.07 -42.72 5.47
N ALA A 63 -10.42 -41.45 5.30
CA ALA A 63 -10.83 -40.57 6.40
C ALA A 63 -12.10 -41.09 7.12
N CYS A 64 -13.10 -41.57 6.37
CA CYS A 64 -14.32 -42.14 6.94
C CYS A 64 -14.03 -43.42 7.75
N ARG A 65 -13.21 -44.33 7.21
CA ARG A 65 -12.80 -45.56 7.92
C ARG A 65 -12.05 -45.22 9.20
N LEU A 66 -11.13 -44.25 9.13
CA LEU A 66 -10.38 -43.80 10.30
C LEU A 66 -11.32 -43.22 11.36
N ALA A 67 -12.19 -42.28 10.98
CA ALA A 67 -13.22 -41.70 11.86
C ALA A 67 -14.07 -42.77 12.54
N GLN A 68 -14.59 -43.74 11.77
CA GLN A 68 -15.39 -44.84 12.29
C GLN A 68 -14.61 -45.71 13.28
N SER A 69 -13.35 -46.03 12.97
CA SER A 69 -12.49 -46.82 13.87
C SER A 69 -12.17 -46.10 15.18
N GLN A 70 -12.24 -44.77 15.21
CA GLN A 70 -12.08 -43.95 16.40
C GLN A 70 -13.43 -43.59 17.07
N GLY A 71 -14.55 -44.15 16.61
CA GLY A 71 -15.86 -43.98 17.22
C GLY A 71 -16.60 -42.71 16.81
N TYR A 72 -16.24 -42.08 15.70
CA TYR A 72 -16.96 -40.95 15.12
C TYR A 72 -17.95 -41.44 14.06
N ASP A 73 -19.24 -41.17 14.27
CA ASP A 73 -20.30 -41.48 13.30
C ASP A 73 -20.36 -40.48 12.15
N TYR A 74 -19.81 -39.28 12.36
CA TYR A 74 -19.84 -38.18 11.40
C TYR A 74 -18.44 -37.60 11.16
N ILE A 75 -18.17 -37.20 9.91
CA ILE A 75 -16.97 -36.47 9.52
C ILE A 75 -17.32 -35.25 8.66
N TRP A 76 -16.60 -34.14 8.87
CA TRP A 76 -16.66 -32.98 7.99
C TRP A 76 -15.47 -32.95 7.03
N ILE A 77 -15.75 -32.68 5.75
CA ILE A 77 -14.74 -32.57 4.69
C ILE A 77 -15.13 -31.41 3.76
N ASP A 78 -14.31 -30.37 3.69
CA ASP A 78 -14.61 -29.12 2.96
C ASP A 78 -14.96 -29.32 1.48
N THR A 79 -14.40 -30.34 0.83
CA THR A 79 -14.64 -30.63 -0.59
C THR A 79 -16.07 -31.07 -0.88
N CYS A 80 -16.64 -31.92 -0.02
CA CYS A 80 -17.95 -32.54 -0.23
C CYS A 80 -19.03 -32.14 0.80
N CYS A 81 -18.68 -31.49 1.89
CA CYS A 81 -19.66 -31.01 2.88
C CYS A 81 -20.18 -29.60 2.58
N ILE A 82 -19.41 -28.77 1.86
CA ILE A 82 -19.82 -27.41 1.48
C ILE A 82 -20.42 -27.40 0.08
N ASP A 83 -21.61 -26.81 -0.07
CA ASP A 83 -22.17 -26.50 -1.38
C ASP A 83 -21.51 -25.24 -1.95
N LYS A 84 -20.43 -25.45 -2.72
CA LYS A 84 -19.65 -24.37 -3.35
C LYS A 84 -20.41 -23.64 -4.46
N THR A 85 -21.58 -24.13 -4.89
CA THR A 85 -22.45 -23.47 -5.86
C THR A 85 -23.39 -22.45 -5.22
N SER A 86 -23.63 -22.56 -3.91
CA SER A 86 -24.40 -21.60 -3.14
C SER A 86 -23.46 -20.55 -2.53
N SER A 87 -23.51 -19.32 -3.04
CA SER A 87 -22.68 -18.22 -2.50
C SER A 87 -23.01 -17.89 -1.04
N ALA A 88 -24.28 -18.07 -0.63
CA ALA A 88 -24.71 -17.90 0.75
C ALA A 88 -24.08 -18.97 1.65
N GLU A 89 -24.19 -20.25 1.28
CA GLU A 89 -23.62 -21.36 2.06
C GLU A 89 -22.09 -21.27 2.12
N LEU A 90 -21.43 -20.97 0.99
CA LEU A 90 -19.98 -20.78 0.94
C LEU A 90 -19.51 -19.66 1.86
N SER A 91 -20.27 -18.55 1.91
CA SER A 91 -19.95 -17.41 2.78
C SER A 91 -20.13 -17.75 4.26
N GLU A 92 -21.22 -18.43 4.60
CA GLU A 92 -21.46 -18.90 5.97
C GLU A 92 -20.38 -19.90 6.40
N ALA A 93 -20.04 -20.86 5.53
CA ALA A 93 -19.06 -21.88 5.79
C ALA A 93 -17.67 -21.31 6.05
N ILE A 94 -17.21 -20.37 5.22
CA ILE A 94 -15.89 -19.75 5.40
C ILE A 94 -15.82 -18.90 6.68
N ASN A 95 -16.87 -18.15 7.03
CA ASN A 95 -16.90 -17.41 8.30
C ASN A 95 -17.01 -18.34 9.53
N SER A 96 -17.53 -19.55 9.35
CA SER A 96 -17.69 -20.53 10.44
C SER A 96 -16.55 -21.55 10.54
N MET A 97 -15.65 -21.60 9.56
CA MET A 97 -14.72 -22.71 9.38
C MET A 97 -13.79 -22.88 10.59
N PHE A 98 -13.25 -21.77 11.12
CA PHE A 98 -12.43 -21.80 12.33
C PHE A 98 -13.17 -22.47 13.50
N ASN A 99 -14.41 -22.06 13.75
CA ASN A 99 -15.24 -22.63 14.81
C ASN A 99 -15.54 -24.11 14.56
N TRP A 100 -15.76 -24.54 13.32
CA TRP A 100 -15.97 -25.95 13.00
C TRP A 100 -14.72 -26.80 13.24
N TYR A 101 -13.53 -26.28 12.95
CA TYR A 101 -12.27 -26.95 13.32
C TYR A 101 -12.07 -26.97 14.84
N GLU A 102 -12.41 -25.89 15.54
CA GLU A 102 -12.32 -25.82 17.01
C GLU A 102 -13.27 -26.80 17.71
N GLN A 103 -14.48 -26.97 17.20
CA GLN A 103 -15.51 -27.85 17.78
C GLN A 103 -15.35 -29.33 17.41
N ALA A 104 -14.50 -29.66 16.42
CA ALA A 104 -14.29 -31.05 16.02
C ALA A 104 -13.62 -31.83 17.15
N GLY A 105 -14.07 -33.07 17.39
CA GLY A 105 -13.46 -33.92 18.42
C GLY A 105 -12.02 -34.33 18.07
N VAL A 106 -11.73 -34.46 16.77
CA VAL A 106 -10.39 -34.66 16.23
C VAL A 106 -10.28 -34.12 14.81
N CYS A 107 -9.14 -33.50 14.49
CA CYS A 107 -8.75 -33.14 13.14
C CYS A 107 -7.72 -34.13 12.59
N PHE A 108 -8.09 -34.87 11.54
CA PHE A 108 -7.17 -35.72 10.81
C PHE A 108 -6.44 -34.89 9.74
N VAL A 109 -5.13 -34.77 9.85
CA VAL A 109 -4.29 -34.15 8.82
C VAL A 109 -3.78 -35.24 7.88
N TYR A 110 -4.14 -35.14 6.60
CA TYR A 110 -3.68 -36.06 5.57
C TYR A 110 -2.57 -35.42 4.73
N LEU A 111 -1.35 -35.92 4.89
CA LEU A 111 -0.16 -35.48 4.16
C LEU A 111 0.02 -36.32 2.88
N SER A 112 -0.63 -35.90 1.80
CA SER A 112 -0.67 -36.61 0.51
C SER A 112 0.69 -36.88 -0.14
N ASP A 113 1.69 -36.08 0.22
CA ASP A 113 3.03 -36.02 -0.36
C ASP A 113 4.11 -36.60 0.56
N LEU A 114 3.72 -37.18 1.71
CA LEU A 114 4.63 -37.83 2.65
C LEU A 114 4.48 -39.35 2.63
N ASP A 115 5.62 -40.05 2.57
CA ASP A 115 5.71 -41.50 2.79
C ASP A 115 6.54 -41.76 4.05
N TYR A 116 5.87 -41.83 5.20
CA TYR A 116 6.55 -41.88 6.49
C TYR A 116 7.28 -43.21 6.71
N SER A 117 6.77 -44.29 6.12
CA SER A 117 7.36 -45.64 6.21
C SER A 117 8.77 -45.70 5.63
N THR A 118 9.03 -44.96 4.56
CA THR A 118 10.33 -44.87 3.89
C THR A 118 11.29 -43.98 4.69
N TYR A 119 10.76 -42.95 5.34
CA TYR A 119 11.53 -41.99 6.13
C TYR A 119 12.12 -42.57 7.42
N ARG A 120 11.46 -43.58 8.01
CA ARG A 120 11.92 -44.22 9.26
C ARG A 120 13.09 -45.19 9.06
N GLN A 121 13.57 -45.38 7.84
CA GLN A 121 14.71 -46.27 7.58
C GLN A 121 16.03 -45.64 8.06
N PRO A 122 16.90 -46.40 8.78
CA PRO A 122 18.14 -45.87 9.40
C PRO A 122 19.08 -45.14 8.43
N GLU A 123 19.09 -45.54 7.16
CA GLU A 123 19.90 -44.98 6.08
C GLU A 123 19.44 -43.59 5.59
N ASN A 124 18.20 -43.16 5.89
CA ASN A 124 17.59 -41.92 5.39
C ASN A 124 17.11 -41.00 6.53
N ALA A 125 17.68 -41.12 7.73
CA ALA A 125 17.23 -40.41 8.94
C ALA A 125 17.54 -38.90 8.93
N ALA A 126 16.96 -38.16 7.98
CA ALA A 126 16.78 -36.72 8.12
C ALA A 126 15.85 -36.44 9.34
N PRO A 127 15.94 -35.26 9.96
CA PRO A 127 15.04 -34.86 11.04
C PRO A 127 13.61 -34.69 10.53
N LEU A 128 12.60 -35.25 11.20
CA LEU A 128 11.18 -35.18 10.82
C LEU A 128 10.73 -33.78 10.38
N GLU A 129 11.29 -32.72 10.99
CA GLU A 129 11.06 -31.34 10.60
C GLU A 129 11.31 -31.07 9.11
N GLU A 130 12.36 -31.64 8.52
CA GLU A 130 12.72 -31.48 7.11
C GLU A 130 11.64 -32.06 6.20
N ALA A 131 11.18 -33.28 6.48
CA ALA A 131 10.08 -33.90 5.72
C ALA A 131 8.77 -33.11 5.84
N LEU A 132 8.46 -32.59 7.03
CA LEU A 132 7.27 -31.75 7.22
C LEU A 132 7.37 -30.44 6.43
N ARG A 133 8.54 -29.80 6.35
CA ARG A 133 8.75 -28.57 5.56
C ARG A 133 8.51 -28.77 4.06
N GLU A 134 8.77 -29.97 3.54
CA GLU A 134 8.55 -30.31 2.12
C GLU A 134 7.07 -30.57 1.80
N CYS A 135 6.25 -30.89 2.80
CA CYS A 135 4.82 -31.16 2.59
C CYS A 135 4.07 -29.88 2.22
N ARG A 136 3.28 -29.92 1.14
CA ARG A 136 2.43 -28.80 0.68
C ARG A 136 1.45 -28.32 1.75
N TRP A 137 1.09 -29.19 2.69
CA TRP A 137 0.18 -28.85 3.77
C TRP A 137 0.70 -27.69 4.63
N PHE A 138 2.00 -27.61 4.92
CA PHE A 138 2.57 -26.53 5.74
C PHE A 138 2.70 -25.20 5.01
N THR A 139 2.62 -25.20 3.68
CA THR A 139 2.65 -23.99 2.85
C THR A 139 1.28 -23.55 2.36
N ARG A 140 0.20 -24.31 2.61
CA ARG A 140 -1.16 -23.91 2.22
C ARG A 140 -1.71 -22.86 3.19
N GLY A 141 -2.39 -21.82 2.68
CA GLY A 141 -2.97 -20.75 3.52
C GLY A 141 -4.00 -21.25 4.54
N TRP A 142 -5.01 -21.98 4.08
CA TRP A 142 -6.12 -22.44 4.91
C TRP A 142 -5.69 -23.37 6.05
N THR A 143 -4.69 -24.22 5.84
CA THR A 143 -4.24 -25.21 6.84
C THR A 143 -3.64 -24.57 8.11
N LEU A 144 -3.36 -23.26 8.12
CA LEU A 144 -2.93 -22.55 9.32
C LEU A 144 -4.00 -22.60 10.41
N GLN A 145 -5.24 -22.27 10.05
CA GLN A 145 -6.33 -22.31 11.01
C GLN A 145 -6.73 -23.75 11.34
N GLU A 146 -6.56 -24.67 10.41
CA GLU A 146 -6.82 -26.11 10.60
C GLU A 146 -5.82 -26.75 11.58
N LEU A 147 -4.63 -26.16 11.76
CA LEU A 147 -3.66 -26.55 12.78
C LEU A 147 -3.99 -25.99 14.17
N ILE A 148 -4.32 -24.68 14.19
CA ILE A 148 -4.43 -23.89 15.42
C ILE A 148 -5.78 -24.12 16.10
N ALA A 149 -6.88 -24.13 15.32
CA ALA A 149 -8.23 -24.12 15.86
C ALA A 149 -8.60 -25.41 16.62
N PRO A 150 -8.33 -26.64 16.14
CA PRO A 150 -8.73 -27.86 16.86
C PRO A 150 -7.92 -28.10 18.14
N ASP A 151 -8.53 -28.72 19.14
CA ASP A 151 -7.82 -29.20 20.34
C ASP A 151 -6.91 -30.40 19.99
N ASN A 152 -7.47 -31.39 19.27
CA ASN A 152 -6.78 -32.62 18.90
C ASN A 152 -6.51 -32.65 17.40
N VAL A 153 -5.24 -32.86 17.00
CA VAL A 153 -4.83 -32.95 15.60
C VAL A 153 -3.89 -34.13 15.43
N ASP A 154 -4.28 -35.10 14.60
CA ASP A 154 -3.49 -36.30 14.33
C ASP A 154 -3.01 -36.30 12.88
N PHE A 155 -1.71 -36.52 12.69
CA PHE A 155 -1.05 -36.44 11.39
C PHE A 155 -0.88 -37.84 10.79
N TYR A 156 -1.30 -37.99 9.54
CA TYR A 156 -1.21 -39.22 8.78
C TYR A 156 -0.48 -39.01 7.47
N ASP A 157 0.29 -40.02 7.06
CA ASP A 157 0.96 -40.05 5.75
C ASP A 157 -0.03 -40.38 4.61
N LYS A 158 0.46 -40.41 3.37
CA LYS A 158 -0.36 -40.72 2.17
C LYS A 158 -1.02 -42.10 2.19
N ASN A 159 -0.59 -43.00 3.07
CA ASN A 159 -1.11 -44.36 3.23
C ASN A 159 -1.95 -44.53 4.51
N TRP A 160 -2.30 -43.43 5.19
CA TRP A 160 -3.00 -43.41 6.47
C TRP A 160 -2.23 -44.06 7.64
N HIS A 161 -0.90 -44.08 7.59
CA HIS A 161 -0.09 -44.41 8.76
C HIS A 161 0.01 -43.20 9.69
N LEU A 162 -0.25 -43.41 10.99
CA LEU A 162 -0.10 -42.38 12.01
C LEU A 162 1.38 -41.98 12.15
N ILE A 163 1.63 -40.68 12.01
CA ILE A 163 2.94 -40.06 12.24
C ILE A 163 3.03 -39.63 13.71
N GLY A 164 1.97 -39.02 14.24
CA GLY A 164 1.85 -38.58 15.63
C GLY A 164 0.73 -37.56 15.81
N SER A 165 0.48 -37.18 17.06
CA SER A 165 -0.46 -36.14 17.46
C SER A 165 0.23 -34.81 17.71
N LYS A 166 -0.48 -33.69 17.51
CA LYS A 166 0.01 -32.33 17.80
C LYS A 166 0.52 -32.19 19.24
N LEU A 167 -0.08 -32.91 20.18
CA LEU A 167 0.27 -32.88 21.61
C LEU A 167 1.41 -33.86 21.97
N ASP A 168 1.94 -34.63 21.02
CA ASP A 168 3.04 -35.55 21.29
C ASP A 168 4.35 -34.80 21.59
N GLY A 169 5.11 -35.30 22.57
CA GLY A 169 6.35 -34.67 23.03
C GLY A 169 7.46 -34.57 21.98
N SER A 170 7.37 -35.32 20.86
CA SER A 170 8.29 -35.20 19.72
C SER A 170 7.71 -34.42 18.54
N LEU A 171 6.42 -34.61 18.23
CA LEU A 171 5.81 -33.95 17.05
C LEU A 171 5.45 -32.50 17.34
N GLY A 172 4.94 -32.17 18.53
CA GLY A 172 4.61 -30.79 18.92
C GLY A 172 5.79 -29.82 18.74
N PRO A 173 6.98 -30.10 19.30
CA PRO A 173 8.17 -29.27 19.08
C PRO A 173 8.59 -29.16 17.60
N ALA A 174 8.47 -30.25 16.84
CA ALA A 174 8.75 -30.24 15.40
C ALA A 174 7.76 -29.31 14.65
N LEU A 175 6.47 -29.38 14.97
CA LEU A 175 5.44 -28.49 14.39
C LEU A 175 5.70 -27.03 14.73
N ALA A 176 6.04 -26.72 15.99
CA ALA A 176 6.41 -25.37 16.43
C ALA A 176 7.60 -24.84 15.62
N ASN A 177 8.65 -25.63 15.44
CA ASN A 177 9.82 -25.26 14.63
C ASN A 177 9.50 -25.07 13.15
N VAL A 178 8.64 -25.91 12.57
CA VAL A 178 8.28 -25.85 11.15
C VAL A 178 7.43 -24.61 10.85
N THR A 179 6.48 -24.30 11.73
CA THR A 179 5.48 -23.25 11.53
C THR A 179 5.87 -21.90 12.13
N GLY A 180 6.81 -21.87 13.07
CA GLY A 180 7.15 -20.69 13.85
C GLY A 180 6.08 -20.29 14.87
N ILE A 181 5.13 -21.19 15.18
CA ILE A 181 4.08 -20.96 16.18
C ILE A 181 4.60 -21.42 17.54
N ASN A 182 4.38 -20.62 18.58
CA ASN A 182 4.72 -21.00 19.95
C ASN A 182 4.05 -22.33 20.34
N LEU A 183 4.82 -23.26 20.90
CA LEU A 183 4.35 -24.57 21.33
C LEU A 183 3.18 -24.47 22.33
N ASP A 184 3.20 -23.48 23.22
CA ASP A 184 2.13 -23.24 24.19
C ASP A 184 0.83 -22.76 23.52
N ILE A 185 0.91 -22.08 22.37
CA ILE A 185 -0.27 -21.73 21.56
C ILE A 185 -0.79 -22.96 20.83
N LEU A 186 0.10 -23.79 20.24
CA LEU A 186 -0.30 -25.04 19.59
C LEU A 186 -0.99 -26.01 20.56
N ASN A 187 -0.51 -26.05 21.81
CA ASN A 187 -1.06 -26.84 22.91
C ASN A 187 -2.25 -26.16 23.61
N LYS A 188 -2.63 -24.95 23.20
CA LYS A 188 -3.68 -24.12 23.81
C LYS A 188 -3.49 -23.88 25.33
N THR A 189 -2.25 -23.93 25.82
CA THR A 189 -1.91 -23.49 27.19
C THR A 189 -1.82 -21.96 27.26
N LEU A 190 -1.56 -21.30 26.13
CA LEU A 190 -1.71 -19.86 25.94
C LEU A 190 -2.81 -19.54 24.93
N PRO A 191 -3.60 -18.46 25.17
CA PRO A 191 -4.59 -18.00 24.21
C PRO A 191 -3.92 -17.40 22.97
N LEU A 192 -4.60 -17.46 21.83
CA LEU A 192 -4.13 -16.93 20.54
C LEU A 192 -3.86 -15.41 20.60
N GLU A 193 -4.64 -14.70 21.41
CA GLU A 193 -4.57 -13.25 21.64
C GLU A 193 -3.34 -12.83 22.44
N SER A 194 -2.60 -13.78 23.03
CA SER A 194 -1.31 -13.48 23.67
C SER A 194 -0.22 -13.11 22.66
N SER A 195 -0.38 -13.55 21.40
CA SER A 195 0.50 -13.19 20.29
C SER A 195 0.09 -11.88 19.63
N SER A 196 1.09 -11.10 19.24
CA SER A 196 0.86 -9.84 18.52
C SER A 196 0.24 -10.08 17.14
N VAL A 197 -0.37 -9.04 16.56
CA VAL A 197 -0.88 -9.09 15.19
C VAL A 197 0.25 -9.44 14.20
N ALA A 198 1.45 -8.88 14.38
CA ALA A 198 2.59 -9.19 13.54
C ALA A 198 3.03 -10.65 13.63
N GLU A 199 3.07 -11.24 14.83
CA GLU A 199 3.44 -12.64 15.01
C GLU A 199 2.43 -13.58 14.33
N ARG A 200 1.14 -13.28 14.47
CA ARG A 200 0.08 -14.03 13.77
C ARG A 200 0.18 -13.88 12.25
N MET A 201 0.55 -12.70 11.75
CA MET A 201 0.84 -12.49 10.32
C MET A 201 2.11 -13.24 9.87
N TYR A 202 3.12 -13.34 10.74
CA TYR A 202 4.34 -14.10 10.47
C TYR A 202 4.06 -15.59 10.24
N TRP A 203 3.15 -16.22 10.99
CA TRP A 203 2.74 -17.61 10.77
C TRP A 203 2.12 -17.86 9.39
N ALA A 204 1.58 -16.81 8.77
CA ALA A 204 1.02 -16.82 7.43
C ALA A 204 2.02 -16.40 6.34
N SER A 205 3.19 -15.87 6.70
CA SER A 205 4.13 -15.24 5.78
C SER A 205 4.75 -16.19 4.75
N SER A 206 4.88 -17.48 5.08
CA SER A 206 5.38 -18.53 4.18
C SER A 206 4.28 -19.29 3.44
N ARG A 207 3.01 -18.90 3.64
CA ARG A 207 1.86 -19.63 3.12
C ARG A 207 1.33 -19.04 1.82
N VAL A 208 0.82 -19.90 0.96
CA VAL A 208 0.32 -19.59 -0.37
C VAL A 208 -1.14 -20.01 -0.54
N THR A 209 -1.89 -19.20 -1.28
CA THR A 209 -3.29 -19.46 -1.62
C THR A 209 -3.49 -19.48 -3.13
N THR A 210 -4.48 -20.24 -3.59
CA THR A 210 -4.80 -20.30 -5.02
C THR A 210 -5.52 -19.03 -5.48
N ARG A 211 -6.51 -18.55 -4.71
CA ARG A 211 -7.15 -17.26 -4.94
C ARG A 211 -6.45 -16.17 -4.13
N LYS A 212 -6.31 -14.98 -4.71
CA LYS A 212 -5.62 -13.86 -4.06
C LYS A 212 -6.33 -13.41 -2.79
N GLU A 213 -7.66 -13.47 -2.79
CA GLU A 213 -8.50 -13.06 -1.67
C GLU A 213 -8.40 -14.03 -0.49
N ASP A 214 -8.10 -15.31 -0.75
CA ASP A 214 -8.00 -16.33 0.31
C ASP A 214 -6.82 -16.07 1.25
N VAL A 215 -5.81 -15.27 0.86
CA VAL A 215 -4.78 -14.77 1.80
C VAL A 215 -5.43 -14.03 2.97
N ALA A 216 -6.54 -13.33 2.74
CA ALA A 216 -7.28 -12.65 3.78
C ALA A 216 -8.27 -13.58 4.48
N TYR A 217 -9.08 -14.31 3.71
CA TYR A 217 -10.17 -15.13 4.26
C TYR A 217 -9.67 -16.29 5.13
N SER A 218 -8.52 -16.88 4.79
CA SER A 218 -7.90 -17.95 5.60
C SER A 218 -7.39 -17.49 6.96
N LEU A 219 -7.29 -16.17 7.20
CA LEU A 219 -6.81 -15.58 8.45
C LEU A 219 -7.92 -15.01 9.33
N MET A 220 -9.16 -14.94 8.85
CA MET A 220 -10.28 -14.36 9.61
C MET A 220 -10.45 -15.00 11.00
N GLY A 221 -10.43 -16.33 11.06
CA GLY A 221 -10.50 -17.07 12.33
C GLY A 221 -9.30 -16.86 13.24
N ILE A 222 -8.09 -16.79 12.68
CA ILE A 222 -6.85 -16.50 13.44
C ILE A 222 -6.92 -15.13 14.13
N PHE A 223 -7.61 -14.18 13.51
CA PHE A 223 -7.79 -12.83 14.04
C PHE A 223 -9.13 -12.59 14.74
N GLY A 224 -10.04 -13.57 14.75
CA GLY A 224 -11.37 -13.44 15.36
C GLY A 224 -12.25 -12.38 14.67
N VAL A 225 -12.05 -12.11 13.38
CA VAL A 225 -12.79 -11.08 12.63
C VAL A 225 -13.71 -11.71 11.60
N ASN A 226 -14.81 -11.01 11.27
CA ASN A 226 -15.73 -11.41 10.21
C ASN A 226 -15.79 -10.32 9.13
N MET A 227 -15.75 -10.73 7.86
CA MET A 227 -15.90 -9.80 6.74
C MET A 227 -16.59 -10.44 5.53
N PRO A 228 -17.35 -9.67 4.73
CA PRO A 228 -17.98 -10.19 3.51
C PRO A 228 -16.98 -10.73 2.49
N LEU A 229 -17.27 -11.91 1.91
CA LEU A 229 -16.46 -12.51 0.85
C LEU A 229 -16.79 -11.90 -0.51
N LEU A 230 -15.84 -11.15 -1.08
CA LEU A 230 -15.96 -10.54 -2.41
C LEU A 230 -14.89 -11.11 -3.34
N TYR A 231 -15.10 -12.33 -3.86
CA TYR A 231 -14.20 -12.88 -4.87
C TYR A 231 -14.18 -12.02 -6.14
N GLY A 232 -12.98 -11.61 -6.57
CA GLY A 232 -12.75 -10.64 -7.63
C GLY A 232 -12.18 -9.30 -7.14
N GLU A 233 -12.12 -9.05 -5.83
CA GLU A 233 -11.53 -7.83 -5.28
C GLU A 233 -9.98 -7.86 -5.21
N GLY A 234 -9.37 -9.02 -5.40
CA GLY A 234 -7.92 -9.22 -5.38
C GLY A 234 -7.29 -8.87 -4.03
N MET A 235 -6.14 -8.18 -4.05
CA MET A 235 -5.38 -7.85 -2.82
C MET A 235 -6.11 -6.86 -1.89
N LYS A 236 -7.22 -6.24 -2.34
CA LYS A 236 -8.06 -5.39 -1.47
C LYS A 236 -8.65 -6.17 -0.30
N ALA A 237 -8.85 -7.49 -0.45
CA ALA A 237 -9.31 -8.36 0.63
C ALA A 237 -8.35 -8.30 1.84
N PHE A 238 -7.03 -8.29 1.61
CA PHE A 238 -6.03 -8.26 2.68
C PHE A 238 -5.97 -6.90 3.39
N ALA A 239 -6.18 -5.79 2.65
CA ALA A 239 -6.33 -4.48 3.27
C ALA A 239 -7.58 -4.43 4.15
N ARG A 240 -8.71 -4.99 3.69
CA ARG A 240 -9.95 -5.08 4.49
C ARG A 240 -9.80 -5.96 5.73
N LEU A 241 -9.04 -7.05 5.65
CA LEU A 241 -8.71 -7.86 6.83
C LEU A 241 -7.99 -7.02 7.89
N GLN A 242 -6.93 -6.30 7.50
CA GLN A 242 -6.20 -5.43 8.43
C GLN A 242 -7.09 -4.32 9.00
N GLU A 243 -8.00 -3.75 8.19
CA GLU A 243 -8.99 -2.79 8.68
C GLU A 243 -10.00 -3.41 9.65
N ALA A 244 -10.41 -4.66 9.45
CA ALA A 244 -11.27 -5.37 10.41
C ALA A 244 -10.52 -5.63 11.73
N ILE A 245 -9.26 -6.07 11.65
CA ILE A 245 -8.39 -6.27 12.83
C ILE A 245 -8.27 -4.96 13.65
N LEU A 246 -8.03 -3.84 12.97
CA LEU A 246 -7.88 -2.52 13.60
C LEU A 246 -9.16 -1.97 14.26
N GLN A 247 -10.33 -2.56 14.02
CA GLN A 247 -11.57 -2.17 14.71
C GLN A 247 -11.58 -2.64 16.16
N ASP A 248 -10.93 -3.77 16.44
CA ASP A 248 -11.01 -4.46 17.73
C ASP A 248 -9.67 -4.48 18.49
N THR A 249 -8.60 -3.95 17.92
CA THR A 249 -7.27 -3.90 18.57
C THR A 249 -6.54 -2.55 18.46
N GLY A 250 -5.76 -2.24 19.50
CA GLY A 250 -4.79 -1.14 19.53
C GLY A 250 -3.35 -1.59 19.29
N ASP A 251 -3.13 -2.83 18.86
CA ASP A 251 -1.79 -3.39 18.67
C ASP A 251 -1.08 -2.77 17.44
N HIS A 252 -0.07 -1.94 17.70
CA HIS A 252 0.73 -1.27 16.67
C HIS A 252 1.64 -2.23 15.88
N SER A 253 1.78 -3.49 16.30
CA SER A 253 2.56 -4.49 15.57
C SER A 253 2.03 -4.73 14.15
N ILE A 254 0.75 -4.46 13.88
CA ILE A 254 0.19 -4.51 12.51
C ILE A 254 0.90 -3.58 11.52
N PHE A 255 1.56 -2.52 12.02
CA PHE A 255 2.36 -1.60 11.20
C PHE A 255 3.85 -2.02 11.13
N ALA A 256 4.27 -3.03 11.88
CA ALA A 256 5.63 -3.56 11.90
C ALA A 256 5.84 -4.58 10.78
N TRP A 257 5.81 -4.11 9.54
CA TRP A 257 6.13 -4.89 8.34
C TRP A 257 7.29 -4.28 7.58
N HIS A 258 7.95 -5.06 6.72
CA HIS A 258 9.13 -4.68 5.95
C HIS A 258 8.96 -5.21 4.54
N SER A 259 9.23 -4.37 3.53
CA SER A 259 9.18 -4.82 2.14
C SER A 259 10.49 -5.46 1.71
N ASN A 260 10.44 -6.74 1.37
CA ASN A 260 11.62 -7.54 0.95
C ASN A 260 12.05 -7.28 -0.51
N TYR A 261 11.60 -6.21 -1.18
CA TYR A 261 12.04 -5.93 -2.55
C TYR A 261 13.56 -5.68 -2.56
N GLU A 262 14.32 -6.64 -3.09
CA GLU A 262 15.74 -6.50 -3.44
C GLU A 262 15.87 -5.34 -4.42
N THR A 263 16.06 -4.15 -3.88
CA THR A 263 16.22 -2.96 -4.69
C THR A 263 17.67 -2.92 -5.14
N SER A 264 17.88 -3.08 -6.45
CA SER A 264 19.16 -2.69 -7.06
C SER A 264 19.48 -1.24 -6.64
N THR A 265 20.76 -0.85 -6.61
CA THR A 265 21.17 0.46 -6.05
C THR A 265 20.51 1.67 -6.72
N GLN A 266 20.01 1.54 -7.95
CA GLN A 266 19.18 2.55 -8.62
C GLN A 266 17.73 2.54 -8.13
N GLU A 267 17.10 1.37 -7.99
CA GLU A 267 15.74 1.22 -7.45
C GLU A 267 15.64 1.60 -5.96
N ALA A 268 16.73 1.49 -5.20
CA ALA A 268 16.80 1.94 -3.82
C ALA A 268 16.63 3.47 -3.69
N VAL A 269 17.05 4.25 -4.70
CA VAL A 269 16.79 5.71 -4.75
C VAL A 269 15.32 5.97 -5.09
N PHE A 270 14.73 5.17 -5.99
CA PHE A 270 13.31 5.25 -6.32
C PHE A 270 12.40 4.88 -5.13
N ASP A 271 12.76 3.86 -4.33
CA ASP A 271 12.01 3.41 -3.14
C ASP A 271 11.93 4.48 -2.04
N GLN A 272 12.88 5.41 -1.96
CA GLN A 272 12.85 6.49 -0.96
C GLN A 272 11.70 7.50 -1.17
N HIS A 273 11.07 7.49 -2.35
CA HIS A 273 10.02 8.44 -2.71
C HIS A 273 8.68 7.77 -3.01
N ILE A 274 8.64 6.43 -2.97
CA ILE A 274 7.39 5.69 -3.01
C ILE A 274 6.63 5.97 -1.72
N LEU A 275 5.47 6.61 -1.86
CA LEU A 275 4.55 6.87 -0.76
C LEU A 275 3.69 5.63 -0.57
N SER A 276 3.79 5.00 0.60
CA SER A 276 3.00 3.82 0.96
C SER A 276 2.00 4.13 2.07
N SER A 277 0.95 3.32 2.11
CA SER A 277 -0.02 3.31 3.22
C SER A 277 0.64 2.78 4.50
N LEU A 278 -0.07 2.85 5.64
CA LEU A 278 0.39 2.19 6.85
C LEU A 278 0.21 0.66 6.82
N LEU A 279 -0.76 0.16 6.05
CA LEU A 279 -1.11 -1.26 5.98
C LEU A 279 -0.18 -2.01 5.03
N ALA A 280 0.12 -3.26 5.39
CA ALA A 280 0.97 -4.13 4.60
C ALA A 280 0.26 -4.60 3.33
N PRO A 281 0.98 -4.81 2.21
CA PRO A 281 0.42 -5.41 1.00
C PRO A 281 0.15 -6.91 1.11
N SER A 282 0.88 -7.64 1.98
CA SER A 282 0.69 -9.08 2.19
C SER A 282 1.29 -9.56 3.53
N PRO A 283 0.95 -10.79 4.01
CA PRO A 283 1.60 -11.40 5.17
C PRO A 283 3.11 -11.64 5.02
N VAL A 284 3.63 -11.78 3.79
CA VAL A 284 5.07 -12.00 3.52
C VAL A 284 5.94 -10.89 4.11
N GLU A 285 5.41 -9.67 4.16
CA GLU A 285 6.10 -8.50 4.70
C GLU A 285 6.31 -8.58 6.23
N PHE A 286 5.71 -9.57 6.88
CA PHE A 286 5.91 -9.88 8.30
C PHE A 286 6.94 -11.00 8.56
N SER A 287 7.58 -11.53 7.51
CA SER A 287 8.51 -12.67 7.59
C SER A 287 9.69 -12.53 8.56
N GLN A 288 10.05 -11.30 8.95
CA GLN A 288 11.13 -11.04 9.91
C GLN A 288 10.63 -10.84 11.36
N PHE A 289 9.32 -10.75 11.59
CA PHE A 289 8.72 -10.29 12.84
C PHE A 289 8.12 -11.43 13.68
N HIS A 290 8.97 -12.41 14.00
CA HIS A 290 8.60 -13.65 14.68
C HIS A 290 8.58 -13.56 16.23
N TYR A 291 9.12 -12.48 16.82
CA TYR A 291 9.13 -12.24 18.27
C TYR A 291 8.75 -10.79 18.60
N LEU A 292 7.56 -10.37 18.18
CA LEU A 292 6.97 -9.09 18.60
C LEU A 292 5.95 -9.33 19.70
N LEU A 293 6.19 -8.73 20.86
CA LEU A 293 5.25 -8.67 21.96
C LEU A 293 4.39 -7.40 21.83
N PRO A 294 3.06 -7.49 22.00
CA PRO A 294 2.28 -6.31 22.22
C PRO A 294 2.76 -5.69 23.53
N LEU A 295 3.13 -4.41 23.52
CA LEU A 295 3.41 -3.74 24.78
C LEU A 295 2.09 -3.56 25.53
N PRO A 296 2.03 -3.81 26.86
CA PRO A 296 0.92 -3.28 27.64
C PRO A 296 0.86 -1.78 27.34
N ALA A 297 -0.35 -1.22 27.24
CA ALA A 297 -0.54 0.21 27.05
C ALA A 297 0.24 0.95 28.13
N PHE A 298 1.49 1.32 27.84
CA PHE A 298 2.25 2.17 28.71
C PHE A 298 1.37 3.40 28.87
N GLY A 299 1.12 3.81 30.10
CA GLY A 299 0.35 5.02 30.42
C GLY A 299 1.04 6.30 29.95
N THR A 300 1.64 6.30 28.75
CA THR A 300 1.97 7.48 28.00
C THR A 300 0.65 8.21 27.78
N THR A 301 0.60 9.41 28.33
CA THR A 301 -0.55 10.30 28.46
C THR A 301 -1.14 10.79 27.12
N GLY A 302 -0.98 10.05 26.03
CA GLY A 302 -1.29 10.46 24.66
C GLY A 302 -1.76 9.36 23.69
N GLN A 303 -1.96 8.11 24.14
CA GLN A 303 -2.56 7.08 23.27
C GLN A 303 -4.04 7.40 23.03
N GLN A 304 -4.36 7.75 21.78
CA GLN A 304 -5.73 7.82 21.29
C GLN A 304 -6.04 6.54 20.49
N PRO A 305 -7.29 6.04 20.53
CA PRO A 305 -7.70 4.93 19.70
C PRO A 305 -7.38 5.15 18.22
N ILE A 306 -6.98 4.09 17.54
CA ILE A 306 -6.78 4.10 16.08
C ILE A 306 -8.12 4.42 15.42
N GLN A 307 -8.16 5.41 14.55
CA GLN A 307 -9.37 5.83 13.85
C GLN A 307 -9.27 5.47 12.37
N LEU A 308 -10.09 4.51 11.94
CA LEU A 308 -10.30 4.21 10.53
C LEU A 308 -11.27 5.23 9.92
N THR A 309 -10.89 5.80 8.79
CA THR A 309 -11.72 6.72 8.00
C THR A 309 -11.93 6.17 6.60
N ASN A 310 -12.88 6.72 5.85
CA ASN A 310 -13.06 6.38 4.44
C ASN A 310 -11.86 6.72 3.54
N GLN A 311 -10.88 7.50 4.04
CA GLN A 311 -9.69 7.93 3.31
C GLN A 311 -8.39 7.25 3.79
N GLY A 312 -8.35 6.68 4.99
CA GLY A 312 -7.14 6.15 5.60
C GLY A 312 -7.19 6.09 7.12
N ILE A 313 -6.02 6.04 7.75
CA ILE A 313 -5.84 5.79 9.18
C ILE A 313 -5.37 7.06 9.88
N ARG A 314 -6.05 7.43 10.96
CA ARG A 314 -5.63 8.49 11.89
C ARG A 314 -5.18 7.86 13.21
N ILE A 315 -3.98 8.19 13.65
CA ILE A 315 -3.32 7.56 14.80
C ILE A 315 -2.39 8.54 15.51
N SER A 316 -2.23 8.40 16.83
CA SER A 316 -1.26 9.16 17.61
C SER A 316 0.03 8.36 17.69
N MET A 317 1.16 8.94 17.27
CA MET A 317 2.48 8.29 17.29
C MET A 317 3.53 9.23 17.85
N TYR A 318 4.52 8.69 18.55
CA TYR A 318 5.71 9.46 18.94
C TYR A 318 6.64 9.60 17.72
N LEU A 319 6.86 10.84 17.28
CA LEU A 319 7.65 11.16 16.09
C LEU A 319 8.96 11.84 16.48
N GLU A 320 10.07 11.30 15.97
CA GLU A 320 11.41 11.91 16.04
C GLU A 320 11.84 12.38 14.66
N PRO A 321 12.23 13.65 14.47
CA PRO A 321 12.76 14.13 13.21
C PRO A 321 14.09 13.42 12.88
N VAL A 322 14.26 13.03 11.63
CA VAL A 322 15.54 12.52 11.12
C VAL A 322 16.49 13.71 11.00
N ASN A 323 17.52 13.79 11.85
CA ASN A 323 18.53 14.84 11.78
C ASN A 323 19.43 14.64 10.55
N ASP A 324 19.04 15.18 9.39
CA ASP A 324 19.99 15.37 8.29
C ASP A 324 20.92 16.53 8.66
N LYS A 325 22.20 16.21 8.83
CA LYS A 325 23.28 17.22 9.01
C LYS A 325 23.59 17.95 7.69
N GLY A 326 22.58 18.26 6.88
CA GLY A 326 22.69 19.17 5.74
C GLY A 326 22.45 20.58 6.24
N GLY A 327 23.46 21.45 6.17
CA GLY A 327 23.44 22.80 6.75
C GLY A 327 22.54 23.83 6.05
N ASP A 328 21.40 23.45 5.48
CA ASP A 328 20.55 24.35 4.69
C ASP A 328 19.35 24.93 5.46
N GLY A 329 19.10 24.49 6.70
CA GLY A 329 18.00 24.99 7.52
C GLY A 329 16.61 24.52 7.08
N SER A 330 16.50 23.55 6.15
CA SER A 330 15.21 22.94 5.81
C SER A 330 14.72 22.00 6.92
N ALA A 331 13.42 22.06 7.22
CA ALA A 331 12.80 21.18 8.20
C ALA A 331 12.86 19.71 7.73
N ALA A 332 13.29 18.80 8.60
CA ALA A 332 13.25 17.37 8.32
C ALA A 332 11.80 16.92 8.06
N ASP A 333 11.51 16.51 6.83
CA ASP A 333 10.20 15.97 6.44
C ASP A 333 10.02 14.52 6.86
N ASP A 334 11.13 13.83 7.07
CA ASP A 334 11.17 12.44 7.46
C ASP A 334 11.27 12.33 8.99
N PHE A 335 10.42 11.46 9.52
CA PHE A 335 10.30 11.18 10.93
C PHE A 335 10.43 9.69 11.17
N TYR A 336 11.17 9.31 12.20
CA TYR A 336 11.02 8.00 12.82
C TYR A 336 9.76 8.02 13.68
N ALA A 337 8.79 7.18 13.33
CA ALA A 337 7.59 6.93 14.12
C ALA A 337 7.78 5.66 14.93
N VAL A 338 7.74 5.79 16.25
CA VAL A 338 7.88 4.66 17.17
C VAL A 338 6.55 3.91 17.25
N LEU A 339 6.59 2.59 17.07
CA LEU A 339 5.45 1.71 17.25
C LEU A 339 5.39 1.27 18.71
N ASP A 340 4.17 1.23 19.28
CA ASP A 340 3.93 0.86 20.67
C ASP A 340 3.83 -0.68 20.79
N CYS A 341 4.88 -1.36 20.35
CA CYS A 341 5.12 -2.79 20.51
C CYS A 341 6.60 -3.03 20.81
N ALA A 342 6.97 -4.23 21.27
CA ALA A 342 8.32 -4.54 21.69
C ALA A 342 8.86 -5.79 21.03
N ILE A 343 10.13 -5.71 20.62
CA ILE A 343 10.96 -6.87 20.31
C ILE A 343 11.74 -7.17 21.58
N GLN A 344 11.59 -8.40 22.09
CA GLN A 344 12.38 -8.85 23.23
C GLN A 344 13.84 -9.01 22.80
N GLY A 345 14.77 -8.38 23.52
CA GLY A 345 16.19 -8.41 23.21
C GLY A 345 17.04 -8.71 24.43
N GLU A 346 18.26 -9.25 24.23
CA GLU A 346 19.20 -9.59 25.30
C GLU A 346 19.56 -8.39 26.20
N ASN A 347 19.50 -7.17 25.65
CA ASN A 347 19.83 -5.91 26.33
C ASN A 347 18.57 -5.10 26.73
N GLY A 348 17.41 -5.76 26.84
CA GLY A 348 16.11 -5.14 27.13
C GLY A 348 15.22 -4.96 25.90
N ASP A 349 13.94 -4.71 26.16
CA ASP A 349 12.90 -4.58 25.14
C ASP A 349 13.12 -3.34 24.25
N GLN A 350 12.92 -3.52 22.94
CA GLN A 350 13.12 -2.49 21.92
C GLN A 350 11.84 -2.23 21.15
N CYS A 351 11.48 -0.95 20.95
CA CYS A 351 10.34 -0.60 20.13
C CYS A 351 10.74 -0.48 18.65
N PRO A 352 10.03 -1.14 17.72
CA PRO A 352 10.22 -0.93 16.30
C PRO A 352 9.91 0.52 15.90
N ARG A 353 10.59 1.03 14.86
CA ARG A 353 10.25 2.31 14.24
C ARG A 353 10.02 2.15 12.75
N ILE A 354 9.04 2.89 12.24
CA ILE A 354 8.80 3.05 10.81
C ILE A 354 9.14 4.47 10.40
N MET A 355 9.37 4.69 9.10
CA MET A 355 9.66 6.02 8.60
C MET A 355 8.44 6.64 7.93
N LEU A 356 8.11 7.85 8.39
CA LEU A 356 6.99 8.63 7.87
C LEU A 356 7.51 9.94 7.28
N ARG A 357 7.02 10.28 6.09
CA ARG A 357 7.25 11.58 5.45
C ARG A 357 6.03 12.48 5.63
N LYS A 358 6.24 13.71 6.10
CA LYS A 358 5.20 14.73 6.21
C LYS A 358 4.85 15.31 4.85
N LEU A 359 3.61 15.13 4.40
CA LEU A 359 3.15 15.64 3.11
C LEU A 359 2.63 17.08 3.25
N ALA A 360 1.67 17.29 4.15
CA ALA A 360 1.06 18.60 4.46
C ALA A 360 0.27 18.52 5.77
N GLY A 361 0.31 19.56 6.61
CA GLY A 361 -0.46 19.58 7.86
C GLY A 361 -0.17 18.35 8.74
N ASN A 362 -1.19 17.55 9.04
CA ASN A 362 -1.09 16.27 9.74
C ASN A 362 -1.14 15.05 8.80
N GLN A 363 -1.07 15.25 7.48
CA GLN A 363 -1.04 14.17 6.49
C GLN A 363 0.39 13.68 6.28
N TYR A 364 0.58 12.37 6.42
CA TYR A 364 1.85 11.67 6.26
C TYR A 364 1.71 10.52 5.26
N ALA A 365 2.85 9.97 4.86
CA ALA A 365 2.94 8.70 4.14
C ALA A 365 4.08 7.87 4.73
N ARG A 366 3.94 6.54 4.67
CA ARG A 366 5.05 5.64 4.96
C ARG A 366 6.03 5.67 3.79
N VAL A 367 7.33 5.70 4.07
CA VAL A 367 8.40 5.72 3.05
C VAL A 367 9.52 4.76 3.47
N ARG A 368 10.43 4.44 2.52
CA ARG A 368 11.57 3.52 2.73
C ARG A 368 11.14 2.18 3.35
N THR A 369 10.16 1.55 2.71
CA THR A 369 9.57 0.29 3.21
C THR A 369 10.57 -0.87 3.25
N GLY A 370 11.66 -0.80 2.48
CA GLY A 370 12.78 -1.74 2.54
C GLY A 370 13.74 -1.56 3.73
N SER A 371 13.59 -0.52 4.56
CA SER A 371 14.45 -0.28 5.73
C SER A 371 13.61 -0.14 7.00
N VAL A 372 13.30 -1.25 7.67
CA VAL A 372 12.80 -1.19 9.05
C VAL A 372 14.00 -1.10 9.98
N CYS A 373 14.26 0.10 10.49
CA CYS A 373 15.31 0.29 11.48
C CYS A 373 14.78 -0.10 12.87
N THR A 374 15.54 -0.86 13.65
CA THR A 374 15.28 -1.03 15.09
C THR A 374 15.69 0.24 15.85
N ALA A 375 15.02 0.53 16.97
CA ALA A 375 15.39 1.61 17.89
C ALA A 375 15.70 1.06 19.29
N ILE A 376 16.72 1.65 19.90
CA ILE A 376 17.18 1.48 21.28
C ILE A 376 16.72 2.73 22.06
N PRO A 377 16.31 2.64 23.34
CA PRO A 377 15.20 1.90 23.96
C PRO A 377 13.89 2.75 23.97
N ALA A 378 12.82 2.26 24.61
CA ALA A 378 11.52 2.94 24.74
C ALA A 378 11.63 4.45 25.08
N PRO A 379 10.80 5.34 24.49
CA PRO A 379 10.87 6.77 24.75
C PRO A 379 10.58 7.06 26.23
N ASP A 380 11.63 7.35 26.99
CA ASP A 380 11.54 7.80 28.37
C ASP A 380 10.95 9.22 28.40
N SER A 381 9.67 9.32 28.76
CA SER A 381 8.96 10.60 28.95
C SER A 381 9.62 11.56 29.93
N THR A 382 10.59 11.09 30.74
CA THR A 382 11.32 11.88 31.73
C THR A 382 12.64 12.45 31.22
N LYS A 383 13.13 11.99 30.07
CA LYS A 383 14.27 12.62 29.38
C LYS A 383 13.71 13.63 28.37
N PRO A 384 14.26 14.86 28.29
CA PRO A 384 13.87 15.81 27.25
C PRO A 384 14.20 15.20 25.89
N GLY A 385 13.19 14.61 25.25
CA GLY A 385 13.34 13.81 24.04
C GLY A 385 13.58 14.65 22.79
N ARG A 386 14.16 14.02 21.75
CA ARG A 386 14.30 14.59 20.40
C ARG A 386 12.97 14.64 19.64
N GLY A 387 11.88 14.08 20.17
CA GLY A 387 10.58 13.93 19.51
C GLY A 387 9.38 14.30 20.37
N SER A 388 8.17 14.09 19.84
CA SER A 388 6.90 14.33 20.54
C SER A 388 5.78 13.49 19.93
N TYR A 389 4.72 13.23 20.72
CA TYR A 389 3.49 12.64 20.19
C TYR A 389 2.80 13.60 19.24
N LYS A 390 2.45 13.10 18.04
CA LYS A 390 1.68 13.85 17.03
C LYS A 390 0.56 12.99 16.47
N THR A 391 -0.55 13.64 16.13
CA THR A 391 -1.59 13.01 15.33
C THR A 391 -1.10 12.89 13.88
N VAL A 392 -1.04 11.66 13.41
CA VAL A 392 -0.66 11.27 12.05
C VAL A 392 -1.92 10.82 11.31
N PHE A 393 -2.08 11.30 10.08
CA PHE A 393 -3.10 10.79 9.16
C PHE A 393 -2.43 10.26 7.88
N VAL A 394 -2.56 8.95 7.63
CA VAL A 394 -2.02 8.30 6.43
C VAL A 394 -3.16 7.82 5.56
N LYS A 395 -3.21 8.30 4.30
CA LYS A 395 -4.22 7.87 3.33
C LYS A 395 -3.96 6.45 2.84
N ARG A 396 -5.01 5.74 2.41
CA ARG A 396 -4.89 4.42 1.75
C ARG A 396 -3.99 4.48 0.51
N ASN A 397 -4.16 5.55 -0.29
CA ASN A 397 -3.34 5.85 -1.45
C ASN A 397 -2.74 7.26 -1.26
N PRO A 398 -1.61 7.37 -0.55
CA PRO A 398 -1.00 8.67 -0.29
C PRO A 398 -0.40 9.25 -1.57
N MET A 399 -0.72 10.51 -1.84
CA MET A 399 -0.14 11.29 -2.93
C MET A 399 0.11 12.72 -2.43
N TYR A 400 1.08 13.40 -3.04
CA TYR A 400 1.20 14.85 -2.92
C TYR A 400 -0.02 15.48 -3.59
N VAL A 401 -0.80 16.23 -2.82
CA VAL A 401 -1.91 17.03 -3.37
C VAL A 401 -1.44 18.47 -3.43
N LEU A 402 -1.02 18.88 -4.62
CA LEU A 402 -0.64 20.26 -4.89
C LEU A 402 -1.81 21.01 -5.54
N PRO A 403 -1.96 22.32 -5.29
CA PRO A 403 -3.00 23.10 -5.94
C PRO A 403 -2.68 23.26 -7.43
N GLU A 404 -3.71 23.13 -8.27
CA GLU A 404 -3.62 23.53 -9.68
C GLU A 404 -3.25 25.02 -9.79
N ILE A 405 -2.45 25.35 -10.79
CA ILE A 405 -1.92 26.69 -10.99
C ILE A 405 -2.69 27.34 -12.13
N SER A 406 -3.42 28.41 -11.84
CA SER A 406 -4.09 29.19 -12.89
C SER A 406 -3.12 30.15 -13.57
N VAL A 407 -3.34 30.45 -14.84
CA VAL A 407 -2.66 31.55 -15.53
C VAL A 407 -3.66 32.71 -15.69
N LEU A 408 -3.22 33.93 -15.41
CA LEU A 408 -4.04 35.11 -15.58
C LEU A 408 -4.48 35.24 -17.04
N LYS A 409 -5.79 35.38 -17.26
CA LYS A 409 -6.35 35.47 -18.62
C LYS A 409 -5.96 36.80 -19.27
N ALA A 410 -5.55 36.75 -20.54
CA ALA A 410 -5.32 37.94 -21.34
C ALA A 410 -6.60 38.80 -21.44
N GLY A 411 -6.43 40.12 -21.49
CA GLY A 411 -7.53 41.10 -21.52
C GLY A 411 -8.12 41.49 -20.15
N TRP A 412 -7.76 40.80 -19.05
CA TRP A 412 -8.02 41.31 -17.70
C TRP A 412 -7.14 42.53 -17.45
N LYS A 413 -7.76 43.72 -17.36
CA LYS A 413 -7.07 44.91 -16.86
C LYS A 413 -6.91 44.78 -15.36
N MET A 414 -5.72 44.37 -14.91
CA MET A 414 -5.25 44.70 -13.58
C MET A 414 -5.33 46.23 -13.47
N GLY A 415 -6.04 46.78 -12.48
CA GLY A 415 -6.33 48.21 -12.40
C GLY A 415 -5.12 49.07 -12.76
N GLY A 416 -5.24 49.87 -13.81
CA GLY A 416 -4.12 50.58 -14.42
C GLY A 416 -3.87 50.20 -15.89
N ASN A 417 -2.89 50.86 -16.50
CA ASN A 417 -2.57 50.79 -17.94
C ASN A 417 -1.81 49.50 -18.31
N GLN A 418 -2.12 48.33 -17.73
CA GLN A 418 -1.40 47.06 -17.93
C GLN A 418 -2.26 46.03 -18.69
N GLU A 419 -1.58 45.17 -19.47
CA GLU A 419 -2.17 44.02 -20.17
C GLU A 419 -1.55 42.71 -19.70
N ALA A 420 -2.37 41.67 -19.59
CA ALA A 420 -1.95 40.30 -19.32
C ALA A 420 -1.63 39.56 -20.63
N TYR A 421 -0.58 38.76 -20.61
CA TYR A 421 -0.05 38.06 -21.79
C TYR A 421 -0.73 36.70 -21.99
N LEU A 422 -0.72 36.21 -23.23
CA LEU A 422 -1.27 34.93 -23.66
C LEU A 422 -0.19 33.84 -23.59
N VAL A 423 -0.55 32.63 -23.15
CA VAL A 423 0.34 31.48 -23.33
C VAL A 423 0.16 30.95 -24.75
N VAL A 424 1.21 31.03 -25.56
CA VAL A 424 1.19 30.60 -26.98
C VAL A 424 1.93 29.29 -27.22
N ASP A 425 2.79 28.87 -26.30
CA ASP A 425 3.52 27.60 -26.36
C ASP A 425 3.83 27.07 -24.95
N SER A 426 4.04 25.77 -24.80
CA SER A 426 4.33 25.12 -23.52
C SER A 426 5.14 23.83 -23.68
N TYR A 427 6.04 23.56 -22.74
CA TYR A 427 6.79 22.31 -22.68
C TYR A 427 6.98 21.80 -21.23
N PRO A 428 6.75 20.51 -20.94
CA PRO A 428 6.05 19.55 -21.80
C PRO A 428 4.61 20.01 -22.06
N THR A 429 3.99 19.55 -23.15
CA THR A 429 2.65 19.99 -23.55
C THR A 429 1.53 19.43 -22.66
N GLY A 430 1.75 18.30 -21.98
CA GLY A 430 0.74 17.60 -21.19
C GLY A 430 0.18 18.35 -19.98
N PRO A 431 1.01 19.00 -19.13
CA PRO A 431 0.54 19.72 -17.95
C PRO A 431 -0.32 20.95 -18.25
N TRP A 432 -0.13 21.62 -19.39
CA TRP A 432 -0.86 22.84 -19.75
C TRP A 432 -2.22 22.51 -20.36
N VAL A 433 -3.29 23.11 -19.83
CA VAL A 433 -4.66 22.96 -20.33
C VAL A 433 -5.16 24.32 -20.84
N PRO A 434 -4.98 24.63 -22.13
CA PRO A 434 -5.31 25.94 -22.70
C PRO A 434 -6.76 26.37 -22.47
N SER A 435 -7.71 25.45 -22.65
CA SER A 435 -9.15 25.73 -22.52
C SER A 435 -9.58 26.19 -21.12
N LEU A 436 -8.82 25.82 -20.09
CA LEU A 436 -9.07 26.22 -18.71
C LEU A 436 -8.14 27.32 -18.22
N GLY A 437 -7.03 27.56 -18.93
CA GLY A 437 -5.94 28.41 -18.46
C GLY A 437 -5.29 27.88 -17.18
N ILE A 438 -5.13 26.55 -17.08
CA ILE A 438 -4.64 25.87 -15.88
C ILE A 438 -3.43 25.01 -16.24
N LEU A 439 -2.42 25.04 -15.37
CA LEU A 439 -1.31 24.12 -15.35
C LEU A 439 -1.56 23.06 -14.27
N ARG A 440 -1.69 21.80 -14.70
CA ARG A 440 -1.85 20.64 -13.82
C ARG A 440 -0.53 20.30 -13.16
N THR A 441 -0.60 19.89 -11.90
CA THR A 441 0.58 19.54 -11.11
C THR A 441 0.77 18.02 -11.07
N GLY A 442 1.98 17.55 -11.34
CA GLY A 442 2.40 16.17 -11.13
C GLY A 442 2.97 15.92 -9.73
N ASN A 443 3.72 14.82 -9.58
CA ASN A 443 4.42 14.52 -8.33
C ASN A 443 5.68 15.41 -8.24
N PRO A 444 5.74 16.37 -7.30
CA PRO A 444 6.81 17.37 -7.26
C PRO A 444 8.19 16.79 -6.94
N TYR A 445 8.26 15.56 -6.43
CA TYR A 445 9.53 14.91 -6.18
C TYR A 445 10.19 14.43 -7.47
N PHE A 446 9.40 13.85 -8.38
CA PHE A 446 9.90 13.38 -9.68
C PHE A 446 9.92 14.50 -10.73
N GLU A 447 9.08 15.52 -10.54
CA GLU A 447 8.91 16.65 -11.47
C GLU A 447 9.09 17.99 -10.72
N PRO A 448 10.30 18.31 -10.23
CA PRO A 448 10.55 19.55 -9.50
C PRO A 448 10.43 20.78 -10.41
N VAL A 449 10.74 20.64 -11.71
CA VAL A 449 10.40 21.61 -12.74
C VAL A 449 9.16 21.11 -13.47
N LEU A 450 8.10 21.92 -13.46
CA LEU A 450 6.77 21.51 -13.90
C LEU A 450 6.56 21.74 -15.39
N ALA A 451 6.78 22.99 -15.85
CA ALA A 451 6.63 23.35 -17.25
C ALA A 451 7.33 24.67 -17.59
N GLY A 452 7.73 24.82 -18.84
CA GLY A 452 8.02 26.08 -19.50
C GLY A 452 6.79 26.57 -20.26
N LEU A 453 6.49 27.85 -20.16
CA LEU A 453 5.38 28.53 -20.83
C LEU A 453 5.91 29.74 -21.59
N ARG A 454 5.58 29.86 -22.88
CA ARG A 454 5.89 31.05 -23.68
C ARG A 454 4.71 32.02 -23.62
N PHE A 455 4.96 33.19 -23.07
CA PHE A 455 3.99 34.27 -22.98
C PHE A 455 4.20 35.28 -24.10
N GLU A 456 3.13 35.71 -24.75
CA GLU A 456 3.12 36.69 -25.83
C GLU A 456 2.15 37.83 -25.52
N SER A 457 2.55 39.07 -25.81
CA SER A 457 1.64 40.21 -25.71
C SER A 457 0.50 40.08 -26.73
N PRO A 458 -0.77 40.21 -26.31
CA PRO A 458 -1.92 40.17 -27.22
C PRO A 458 -1.97 41.39 -28.15
N THR A 459 -1.24 42.46 -27.86
CA THR A 459 -1.21 43.67 -28.68
C THR A 459 0.08 43.79 -29.48
N ASN A 460 1.13 43.02 -29.20
CA ASN A 460 2.36 43.01 -29.98
C ASN A 460 3.08 41.64 -29.90
N PRO A 461 2.90 40.76 -30.89
CA PRO A 461 3.50 39.41 -30.91
C PRO A 461 5.03 39.37 -30.84
N ARG A 462 5.71 40.52 -31.04
CA ARG A 462 7.17 40.63 -30.89
C ARG A 462 7.62 40.70 -29.45
N ILE A 463 6.70 40.84 -28.51
CA ILE A 463 7.01 40.88 -27.08
C ILE A 463 6.70 39.51 -26.50
N GLN A 464 7.74 38.70 -26.37
CA GLN A 464 7.65 37.35 -25.85
C GLN A 464 8.57 37.16 -24.64
N VAL A 465 8.09 36.39 -23.66
CA VAL A 465 8.83 36.00 -22.46
C VAL A 465 8.62 34.52 -22.22
N ASP A 466 9.72 33.81 -22.02
CA ASP A 466 9.71 32.41 -21.66
C ASP A 466 9.78 32.28 -20.13
N VAL A 467 8.84 31.54 -19.55
CA VAL A 467 8.69 31.37 -18.10
C VAL A 467 8.70 29.89 -17.75
N VAL A 468 9.69 29.45 -16.99
CA VAL A 468 9.74 28.10 -16.41
C VAL A 468 9.22 28.15 -14.98
N VAL A 469 8.32 27.24 -14.63
CA VAL A 469 7.75 27.11 -13.28
C VAL A 469 8.02 25.73 -12.71
N GLY A 470 8.14 25.66 -11.40
CA GLY A 470 8.37 24.41 -10.68
C GLY A 470 7.98 24.48 -9.22
N TRP A 471 8.07 23.32 -8.57
CA TRP A 471 7.81 23.15 -7.15
C TRP A 471 9.13 22.99 -6.41
N ARG A 472 9.21 23.56 -5.20
CA ARG A 472 10.32 23.33 -4.28
C ARG A 472 9.78 23.11 -2.88
N ARG A 473 10.48 22.29 -2.10
CA ARG A 473 10.16 22.06 -0.69
C ARG A 473 10.66 23.23 0.17
N ALA A 474 9.82 23.68 1.11
CA ALA A 474 10.11 24.68 2.13
C ALA A 474 9.57 24.20 3.49
N GLU A 475 9.92 24.89 4.59
CA GLU A 475 9.56 24.47 5.97
C GLU A 475 8.05 24.24 6.19
N GLU A 476 7.20 25.02 5.52
CA GLU A 476 5.73 24.94 5.67
C GLU A 476 5.06 24.06 4.59
N GLY A 477 5.82 23.46 3.68
CA GLY A 477 5.31 22.62 2.60
C GLY A 477 5.90 22.96 1.22
N TRP A 478 5.17 22.63 0.16
CA TRP A 478 5.59 22.91 -1.21
C TRP A 478 5.29 24.35 -1.62
N ARG A 479 6.28 25.03 -2.19
CA ARG A 479 6.17 26.39 -2.72
C ARG A 479 6.45 26.40 -4.22
N LEU A 480 5.66 27.20 -4.94
CA LEU A 480 5.82 27.42 -6.38
C LEU A 480 6.92 28.46 -6.60
N TRP A 481 7.79 28.22 -7.57
CA TRP A 481 8.81 29.15 -8.02
C TRP A 481 8.76 29.31 -9.54
N CYS A 482 9.32 30.40 -10.04
CA CYS A 482 9.46 30.65 -11.47
C CYS A 482 10.85 31.21 -11.84
N HIS A 483 11.26 30.94 -13.06
CA HIS A 483 12.33 31.62 -13.77
C HIS A 483 11.77 32.21 -15.05
N ALA A 484 12.12 33.45 -15.37
CA ALA A 484 11.62 34.14 -16.56
C ALA A 484 12.75 34.87 -17.28
N CYS A 485 12.78 34.77 -18.61
CA CYS A 485 13.74 35.46 -19.46
C CYS A 485 13.10 35.93 -20.79
N GLU A 486 13.75 36.86 -21.46
CA GLU A 486 13.38 37.25 -22.83
C GLU A 486 13.49 36.02 -23.75
N THR A 487 12.48 35.80 -24.59
CA THR A 487 12.48 34.70 -25.56
C THR A 487 13.63 34.88 -26.55
N GLN A 488 14.38 33.80 -26.80
CA GLN A 488 15.48 33.81 -27.77
C GLN A 488 14.97 33.24 -29.10
N ASP A 489 15.12 34.00 -30.19
CA ASP A 489 14.56 33.65 -31.52
C ASP A 489 15.02 32.26 -32.03
N ASP A 490 16.21 31.80 -31.64
CA ASP A 490 16.80 30.53 -32.08
C ASP A 490 16.59 29.37 -31.08
N LEU A 491 15.96 29.62 -29.93
CA LEU A 491 15.83 28.65 -28.85
C LEU A 491 14.36 28.34 -28.53
N GLY A 492 13.99 27.05 -28.60
CA GLY A 492 12.67 26.59 -28.17
C GLY A 492 12.50 26.62 -26.65
N ILE A 493 11.25 26.70 -26.18
CA ILE A 493 10.92 26.64 -24.75
C ILE A 493 11.39 25.33 -24.09
N ASP A 494 11.54 24.26 -24.87
CA ASP A 494 12.06 22.96 -24.44
C ASP A 494 13.55 23.01 -24.05
N ALA A 495 14.35 23.84 -24.72
CA ALA A 495 15.76 24.01 -24.40
C ALA A 495 15.93 24.76 -23.07
N LEU A 496 15.20 25.86 -22.88
CA LEU A 496 15.18 26.58 -21.59
C LEU A 496 14.69 25.66 -20.46
N PHE A 497 13.62 24.90 -20.70
CA PHE A 497 13.11 23.94 -19.72
C PHE A 497 14.19 22.93 -19.32
N ARG A 498 14.90 22.33 -20.28
CA ARG A 498 15.98 21.36 -20.00
C ARG A 498 17.12 22.00 -19.20
N ASP A 499 17.57 23.19 -19.58
CA ASP A 499 18.66 23.87 -18.89
C ASP A 499 18.31 24.15 -17.43
N ILE A 500 17.10 24.65 -17.18
CA ILE A 500 16.59 24.89 -15.82
C ILE A 500 16.38 23.57 -15.07
N TYR A 501 15.89 22.52 -15.74
CA TYR A 501 15.75 21.19 -15.14
C TYR A 501 17.09 20.63 -14.66
N PHE A 502 18.13 20.70 -15.50
CA PHE A 502 19.47 20.27 -15.11
C PHE A 502 20.05 21.12 -13.99
N ALA A 503 19.87 22.44 -14.04
CA ALA A 503 20.35 23.35 -13.00
C ALA A 503 19.64 23.13 -11.65
N ALA A 504 18.32 22.91 -11.66
CA ALA A 504 17.52 22.62 -10.47
C ALA A 504 17.86 21.25 -9.85
N SER A 505 18.27 20.28 -10.67
CA SER A 505 18.69 18.95 -10.21
C SER A 505 20.10 18.94 -9.59
N GLY A 506 20.92 19.98 -9.84
CA GLY A 506 22.32 20.07 -9.43
C GLY A 506 22.60 20.90 -8.17
N GLU A 507 21.62 21.06 -7.27
CA GLU A 507 21.73 21.82 -6.00
C GLU A 507 22.05 23.32 -6.12
N LEU A 508 21.86 23.93 -7.30
CA LEU A 508 22.01 25.38 -7.43
C LEU A 508 20.76 26.08 -6.85
N ASP A 509 20.99 26.89 -5.81
CA ASP A 509 19.99 27.71 -5.09
C ASP A 509 19.46 29.01 -5.79
N PRO A 510 19.89 29.46 -7.00
CA PRO A 510 19.59 30.83 -7.45
C PRO A 510 18.17 31.05 -8.02
N PHE A 511 17.31 30.02 -8.08
CA PHE A 511 16.02 30.07 -8.76
C PHE A 511 14.80 30.38 -7.86
N PHE A 512 15.02 30.75 -6.59
CA PHE A 512 13.91 31.06 -5.66
C PHE A 512 13.29 32.43 -5.94
N ARG A 513 12.53 32.54 -7.03
CA ARG A 513 11.82 33.78 -7.37
C ARG A 513 10.33 33.51 -7.53
N THR A 514 9.53 34.38 -6.91
CA THR A 514 8.07 34.45 -7.05
C THR A 514 7.61 35.73 -7.74
N ASP A 515 8.53 36.69 -7.93
CA ASP A 515 8.33 37.92 -8.68
C ASP A 515 9.59 38.20 -9.50
N MET A 516 9.42 38.44 -10.80
CA MET A 516 10.50 38.74 -11.73
C MET A 516 10.10 39.87 -12.66
N LYS A 517 11.08 40.70 -13.00
CA LYS A 517 10.98 41.73 -14.03
C LYS A 517 11.94 41.38 -15.16
N VAL A 518 11.39 41.15 -16.34
CA VAL A 518 12.13 40.82 -17.57
C VAL A 518 12.06 42.03 -18.50
N SER A 519 13.20 42.44 -19.02
CA SER A 519 13.30 43.50 -20.03
C SER A 519 13.32 42.89 -21.43
N VAL A 520 12.32 43.17 -22.26
CA VAL A 520 12.24 42.67 -23.64
C VAL A 520 12.59 43.78 -24.63
N LYS A 521 13.51 43.51 -25.56
CA LYS A 521 14.01 44.47 -26.55
C LYS A 521 13.28 44.33 -27.88
N VAL A 522 12.40 45.27 -28.17
CA VAL A 522 11.71 45.34 -29.46
C VAL A 522 12.51 46.22 -30.44
N ARG A 523 12.94 45.61 -31.55
CA ARG A 523 13.60 46.33 -32.66
C ARG A 523 12.58 46.71 -33.74
N PRO A 524 12.72 47.89 -34.36
CA PRO A 524 11.89 48.27 -35.50
C PRO A 524 12.21 47.38 -36.72
N ASP A 525 11.18 47.10 -37.53
CA ASP A 525 11.31 46.23 -38.69
C ASP A 525 12.15 46.90 -39.79
N ALA A 526 13.11 46.16 -40.34
CA ALA A 526 13.90 46.65 -41.49
C ALA A 526 13.11 46.63 -42.82
N ARG A 527 11.90 46.06 -42.84
CA ARG A 527 11.17 45.73 -44.08
C ARG A 527 9.95 46.60 -44.41
N GLU A 528 9.54 47.55 -43.56
CA GLU A 528 8.39 48.42 -43.90
C GLU A 528 8.74 49.59 -44.83
N ASN A 529 10.02 49.96 -44.97
CA ASN A 529 10.42 51.02 -45.90
C ASN A 529 11.13 50.45 -47.12
N GLY A 530 10.34 49.96 -48.06
CA GLY A 530 10.77 49.76 -49.44
C GLY A 530 11.06 51.11 -50.12
N ARG A 531 12.16 51.76 -49.73
CA ARG A 531 12.96 52.79 -50.43
C ARG A 531 13.67 53.68 -49.40
N THR A 532 14.93 53.35 -49.12
CA THR A 532 16.12 54.21 -49.26
C THR A 532 17.25 53.64 -48.41
N SER A 533 18.42 53.48 -49.04
CA SER A 533 19.67 53.09 -48.42
C SER A 533 20.18 54.19 -47.48
N GLY A 534 20.00 54.00 -46.19
CA GLY A 534 20.63 54.74 -45.10
C GLY A 534 20.61 53.87 -43.84
N PRO A 535 21.54 54.05 -42.88
CA PRO A 535 21.56 53.23 -41.68
C PRO A 535 20.27 53.48 -40.88
N VAL A 536 19.40 52.47 -40.80
CA VAL A 536 18.23 52.51 -39.92
C VAL A 536 18.75 52.44 -38.48
N SER A 537 19.11 53.60 -37.92
CA SER A 537 19.32 53.76 -36.47
C SER A 537 17.94 53.79 -35.81
N GLY A 538 17.26 52.66 -35.84
CA GLY A 538 16.02 52.45 -35.11
C GLY A 538 16.34 52.32 -33.62
N ARG A 539 15.81 53.22 -32.78
CA ARG A 539 15.88 53.06 -31.32
C ARG A 539 15.23 51.72 -30.96
N SER A 540 15.98 50.82 -30.32
CA SER A 540 15.40 49.64 -29.67
C SER A 540 14.60 50.09 -28.44
N PHE A 541 13.38 49.57 -28.29
CA PHE A 541 12.55 49.84 -27.12
C PHE A 541 12.73 48.71 -26.11
N GLU A 542 12.91 49.05 -24.84
CA GLU A 542 13.02 48.06 -23.75
C GLU A 542 11.74 48.08 -22.92
N ILE A 543 11.07 46.94 -22.85
CA ILE A 543 9.74 46.80 -22.25
C ILE A 543 9.85 45.98 -20.97
N PRO A 544 9.43 46.52 -19.83
CA PRO A 544 9.41 45.76 -18.58
C PRO A 544 8.17 44.87 -18.53
N VAL A 545 8.39 43.56 -18.60
CA VAL A 545 7.38 42.52 -18.36
C VAL A 545 7.54 42.01 -16.92
N HIS A 546 6.43 41.94 -16.20
CA HIS A 546 6.37 41.47 -14.82
C HIS A 546 5.76 40.06 -14.80
N VAL A 547 6.48 39.12 -14.20
CA VAL A 547 6.02 37.74 -13.96
C VAL A 547 5.89 37.54 -12.45
N ARG A 548 4.68 37.30 -11.97
CA ARG A 548 4.39 37.12 -10.54
C ARG A 548 3.64 35.84 -10.27
N LEU A 549 3.99 35.18 -9.17
CA LEU A 549 3.28 34.06 -8.60
C LEU A 549 2.50 34.56 -7.38
N VAL A 550 1.17 34.50 -7.45
CA VAL A 550 0.30 35.05 -6.41
C VAL A 550 -0.62 33.98 -5.83
N GLU A 551 -0.84 34.04 -4.51
CA GLU A 551 -1.92 33.30 -3.86
C GLU A 551 -3.25 34.00 -4.18
N VAL A 552 -4.25 33.23 -4.61
CA VAL A 552 -5.58 33.72 -4.92
C VAL A 552 -6.60 33.02 -4.05
N ASP A 553 -7.51 33.77 -3.46
CA ASP A 553 -8.66 33.19 -2.79
C ASP A 553 -9.78 32.96 -3.81
N ARG A 554 -10.16 31.70 -4.00
CA ARG A 554 -11.33 31.31 -4.79
C ARG A 554 -12.32 30.60 -3.86
N LEU A 555 -13.42 31.29 -3.54
CA LEU A 555 -14.52 30.73 -2.72
C LEU A 555 -14.05 30.20 -1.35
N GLY A 556 -13.07 30.86 -0.71
CA GLY A 556 -12.52 30.45 0.58
C GLY A 556 -11.43 29.37 0.48
N ARG A 557 -10.92 29.09 -0.72
CA ARG A 557 -9.78 28.18 -0.95
C ARG A 557 -8.61 28.95 -1.53
N LYS A 558 -7.43 28.79 -0.91
CA LYS A 558 -6.15 29.26 -1.46
C LYS A 558 -5.81 28.48 -2.73
N GLY A 559 -5.75 29.16 -3.86
CA GLY A 559 -5.19 28.67 -5.12
C GLY A 559 -3.94 29.47 -5.50
N LEU A 560 -3.27 29.05 -6.57
CA LEU A 560 -2.09 29.75 -7.10
C LEU A 560 -2.37 30.31 -8.50
N ARG A 561 -1.74 31.44 -8.82
CA ARG A 561 -1.82 32.06 -10.14
C ARG A 561 -0.49 32.59 -10.63
N ILE A 562 -0.20 32.38 -11.90
CA ILE A 562 0.87 33.03 -12.65
C ILE A 562 0.29 34.27 -13.34
N GLU A 563 0.86 35.43 -13.08
CA GLU A 563 0.53 36.70 -13.74
C GLU A 563 1.73 37.15 -14.57
N CYS A 564 1.61 37.13 -15.89
CA CYS A 564 2.59 37.71 -16.81
C CYS A 564 1.96 38.95 -17.45
N CYS A 565 2.44 40.14 -17.07
CA CYS A 565 1.82 41.40 -17.45
C CYS A 565 2.85 42.47 -17.79
N ALA A 566 2.52 43.39 -18.69
CA ALA A 566 3.31 44.59 -18.95
C ALA A 566 2.41 45.82 -19.09
N PRO A 567 2.92 47.05 -18.91
CA PRO A 567 2.16 48.25 -19.27
C PRO A 567 1.88 48.27 -20.78
N LEU A 568 0.72 48.77 -21.19
CA LEU A 568 0.35 49.01 -22.58
C LEU A 568 1.37 49.94 -23.23
N GLN A 569 1.81 49.59 -24.45
CA GLN A 569 2.87 50.31 -25.16
C GLN A 569 2.40 50.83 -26.54
N PRO A 570 1.41 51.75 -26.59
CA PRO A 570 0.87 52.26 -27.87
C PRO A 570 1.90 52.95 -28.76
N GLN A 571 3.04 53.36 -28.20
CA GLN A 571 4.13 54.02 -28.89
C GLN A 571 5.18 53.06 -29.51
N ILE A 572 5.05 51.74 -29.32
CA ILE A 572 6.03 50.76 -29.79
C ILE A 572 5.61 50.17 -31.15
N PRO A 573 6.55 49.99 -32.11
CA PRO A 573 6.25 49.40 -33.41
C PRO A 573 5.61 48.01 -33.30
N GLY A 574 4.61 47.73 -34.13
CA GLY A 574 3.86 46.47 -34.12
C GLY A 574 2.73 46.42 -33.08
N TYR A 575 2.53 47.47 -32.28
CA TYR A 575 1.41 47.55 -31.35
C TYR A 575 0.07 47.66 -32.08
N GLN A 576 -0.85 46.75 -31.76
CA GLN A 576 -2.19 46.67 -32.28
C GLN A 576 -3.17 47.13 -31.21
N ARG A 577 -4.04 48.09 -31.56
CA ARG A 577 -5.10 48.55 -30.66
C ARG A 577 -6.19 47.49 -30.63
N THR A 578 -6.25 46.71 -29.56
CA THR A 578 -7.35 45.77 -29.35
C THR A 578 -8.66 46.55 -29.14
N GLY A 579 -9.46 46.68 -30.20
CA GLY A 579 -10.91 46.85 -30.02
C GLY A 579 -11.43 45.54 -29.44
N HIS A 580 -12.27 45.61 -28.40
CA HIS A 580 -12.92 44.48 -27.71
C HIS A 580 -12.70 43.12 -28.41
N LEU A 581 -11.71 42.36 -27.97
CA LEU A 581 -11.54 40.98 -28.44
C LEU A 581 -12.81 40.21 -28.05
N PRO A 582 -13.60 39.69 -29.00
CA PRO A 582 -14.74 38.84 -28.69
C PRO A 582 -14.20 37.49 -28.22
N TRP A 583 -14.70 37.05 -27.07
CA TRP A 583 -14.37 35.79 -26.43
C TRP A 583 -14.68 34.53 -27.27
N GLU A 584 -15.43 34.63 -28.36
CA GLU A 584 -16.02 33.45 -29.03
C GLU A 584 -15.09 32.69 -30.00
N GLU A 585 -13.85 33.14 -30.23
CA GLU A 585 -12.91 32.48 -31.17
C GLU A 585 -11.68 31.79 -30.52
N TYR A 586 -11.60 31.67 -29.18
CA TYR A 586 -10.41 31.08 -28.50
C TYR A 586 -10.72 30.01 -27.45
#